data_AF-A0A4S5E2D0-F1
#
_entry.id   AF-A0A4S5E2D0-F1
#
_cell.length_a   1.000
_cell.length_b   1.000
_cell.length_c   1.000
_cell.angle_alpha   90.00
_cell.angle_beta   90.00
_cell.angle_gamma   90.00
#
_symmetry.space_group_name_H-M   'P 1'
#
loop_
_entity.id
_entity.type
_entity.pdbx_description
1 polymer ?
#
loop_
_entity_poly.entity_id
_entity_poly.type
_entity_poly.pdbx_seq_one_letter_code
_entity_poly.pdbx_strand_id
1 'polypeptide(L)'
;MLAEGRLGPRDPYVADPSSWLGILPSTPPAETARGVLAGVSALSVITLCLCWALLVRAMAAGRVSTRAGLAAAAAWSLPFAVGPPLFSRDVYAYAAQGELARLGLDPATHGVATLLTAGAPGGSGRTFVSAVDPRWWHTHTPYGGAAVAVEKVAAAIGGGPAGTVVVLRVVAVLAMIAMIGLSLRLAGPEPARRHAVAVLVAANPVVVIHLVGSA
;
A
#
# COMPACT_ATOMS: atom_id res chain seq x y z
N MET A 1 16.72 11.81 6.52
CA MET A 1 16.69 10.33 6.48
C MET A 1 15.56 9.91 5.55
N LEU A 2 15.88 9.32 4.40
CA LEU A 2 14.90 8.87 3.42
C LEU A 2 14.26 7.57 3.92
N ALA A 3 12.95 7.41 3.73
CA ALA A 3 12.27 6.14 3.95
C ALA A 3 13.02 5.04 3.17
N GLU A 4 13.33 3.91 3.81
CA GLU A 4 13.83 2.76 3.08
C GLU A 4 12.67 2.20 2.28
N GLY A 5 12.51 2.72 1.07
CA GLY A 5 11.72 2.04 0.07
C GLY A 5 12.34 0.68 -0.20
N ARG A 6 11.53 -0.28 -0.63
CA ARG A 6 11.99 -1.66 -0.89
C ARG A 6 13.10 -1.76 -1.96
N LEU A 7 13.30 -0.66 -2.69
CA LEU A 7 14.32 -0.43 -3.72
C LEU A 7 15.53 0.39 -3.23
N GLY A 8 15.53 0.83 -1.96
CA GLY A 8 16.65 1.47 -1.27
C GLY A 8 17.60 0.47 -0.60
N PRO A 9 18.58 0.93 0.19
CA PRO A 9 19.40 0.07 1.04
C PRO A 9 18.49 -0.82 1.91
N ARG A 10 18.82 -2.10 2.05
CA ARG A 10 18.06 -3.05 2.86
C ARG A 10 18.83 -3.36 4.14
N ASP A 11 18.17 -3.18 5.28
CA ASP A 11 18.66 -3.69 6.56
C ASP A 11 18.76 -5.24 6.53
N PRO A 12 19.88 -5.83 7.02
CA PRO A 12 20.12 -7.29 6.98
C PRO A 12 19.16 -8.12 7.85
N TYR A 13 18.46 -7.50 8.80
CA TYR A 13 17.50 -8.16 9.70
C TYR A 13 16.09 -8.23 9.10
N VAL A 14 15.89 -7.72 7.88
CA VAL A 14 14.60 -7.65 7.19
C VAL A 14 14.49 -8.70 6.09
N ALA A 15 13.39 -9.44 6.09
CA ALA A 15 13.08 -10.45 5.10
C ALA A 15 11.77 -10.13 4.34
N ASP A 16 11.69 -10.59 3.09
CA ASP A 16 10.42 -10.58 2.37
C ASP A 16 9.59 -11.79 2.81
N PRO A 17 8.35 -11.61 3.31
CA PRO A 17 7.56 -12.71 3.87
C PRO A 17 7.04 -13.69 2.81
N SER A 18 7.18 -13.35 1.51
CA SER A 18 6.88 -14.23 0.38
C SER A 18 7.63 -13.74 -0.87
N SER A 19 7.70 -14.59 -1.90
CA SER A 19 8.20 -14.21 -3.23
C SER A 19 7.23 -13.33 -4.03
N TRP A 20 6.02 -13.09 -3.50
CA TRP A 20 4.96 -12.33 -4.17
C TRP A 20 4.75 -12.75 -5.64
N LEU A 21 4.30 -13.99 -5.85
CA LEU A 21 4.11 -14.58 -7.18
C LEU A 21 5.40 -14.62 -8.03
N GLY A 22 6.57 -14.62 -7.40
CA GLY A 22 7.88 -14.63 -8.06
C GLY A 22 8.42 -13.26 -8.47
N ILE A 23 7.72 -12.16 -8.12
CA ILE A 23 8.18 -10.80 -8.41
C ILE A 23 9.33 -10.40 -7.47
N LEU A 24 9.31 -10.85 -6.22
CA LEU A 24 10.33 -10.52 -5.24
C LEU A 24 11.41 -11.60 -5.21
N PRO A 25 12.69 -11.20 -5.21
CA PRO A 25 13.79 -12.14 -5.11
C PRO A 25 13.86 -12.74 -3.70
N SER A 26 14.24 -14.02 -3.61
CA SER A 26 14.44 -14.72 -2.34
C SER A 26 15.68 -14.23 -1.57
N THR A 27 16.62 -13.58 -2.26
CA THR A 27 17.81 -12.98 -1.68
C THR A 27 17.90 -11.49 -2.04
N PRO A 28 18.52 -10.66 -1.20
CA PRO A 28 18.75 -9.26 -1.54
C PRO A 28 19.52 -9.15 -2.87
N PRO A 29 18.99 -8.42 -3.87
CA PRO A 29 19.68 -8.25 -5.14
C PRO A 29 20.93 -7.38 -4.95
N ALA A 30 21.90 -7.56 -5.85
CA ALA A 30 23.12 -6.76 -5.89
C ALA A 30 22.80 -5.25 -5.93
N GLU A 31 23.71 -4.41 -5.43
CA GLU A 31 23.48 -2.97 -5.30
C GLU A 31 23.15 -2.29 -6.62
N THR A 32 23.82 -2.71 -7.70
CA THR A 32 23.57 -2.24 -9.05
C THR A 32 22.16 -2.55 -9.53
N ALA A 33 21.68 -3.78 -9.28
CA ALA A 33 20.31 -4.18 -9.62
C ALA A 33 19.27 -3.37 -8.83
N ARG A 34 19.53 -3.07 -7.54
CA ARG A 34 18.67 -2.16 -6.74
C ARG A 34 18.62 -0.77 -7.36
N GLY A 35 19.77 -0.20 -7.71
CA GLY A 35 19.86 1.11 -8.35
C GLY A 35 19.09 1.19 -9.66
N VAL A 36 19.20 0.15 -10.50
CA VAL A 36 18.44 0.05 -11.77
C VAL A 36 16.94 -0.01 -11.50
N LEU A 37 16.48 -0.86 -10.57
CA LEU A 37 15.06 -0.97 -10.23
C LEU A 37 14.50 0.33 -9.65
N ALA A 38 15.28 1.03 -8.82
CA ALA A 38 14.92 2.34 -8.30
C ALA A 38 14.80 3.38 -9.44
N GLY A 39 15.75 3.41 -10.37
CA GLY A 39 15.71 4.28 -11.54
C GLY A 39 14.50 4.00 -12.44
N VAL A 40 14.22 2.74 -12.76
CA VAL A 40 13.05 2.32 -13.54
C VAL A 40 11.75 2.72 -12.85
N SER A 41 11.68 2.56 -11.52
CA SER A 41 10.49 2.94 -10.74
C SER A 41 10.29 4.45 -10.73
N ALA A 42 11.37 5.24 -10.57
CA ALA A 42 11.31 6.69 -10.64
C ALA A 42 10.84 7.17 -12.03
N LEU A 43 11.39 6.60 -13.10
CA LEU A 43 10.95 6.90 -14.47
C LEU A 43 9.49 6.53 -14.69
N SER A 44 9.05 5.38 -14.18
CA SER A 44 7.65 4.93 -14.29
C SER A 44 6.69 5.89 -13.58
N VAL A 45 7.05 6.38 -12.39
CA VAL A 45 6.26 7.38 -11.65
C VAL A 45 6.23 8.71 -12.40
N ILE A 46 7.36 9.18 -12.95
CA ILE A 46 7.40 10.39 -13.78
C ILE A 46 6.49 10.24 -15.00
N THR A 47 6.58 9.12 -15.71
CA THR A 47 5.71 8.84 -16.86
C THR A 47 4.24 8.82 -16.47
N LEU A 48 3.87 8.18 -15.35
CA LEU A 48 2.50 8.20 -14.84
C LEU A 48 2.01 9.63 -14.57
N CYS A 49 2.83 10.47 -13.92
CA CYS A 49 2.52 11.88 -13.67
C CYS A 49 2.36 12.69 -14.97
N LEU A 50 3.20 12.45 -15.98
CA LEU A 50 3.08 13.08 -17.29
C LEU A 50 1.80 12.65 -18.01
N CYS A 51 1.49 11.36 -18.02
CA CYS A 51 0.24 10.83 -18.56
C CYS A 51 -0.99 11.44 -17.87
N TRP A 52 -0.95 11.58 -16.54
CA TRP A 52 -2.01 12.25 -15.79
C TRP A 52 -2.12 13.73 -16.15
N ALA A 53 -1.02 14.48 -16.25
CA ALA A 53 -1.05 15.88 -16.67
C ALA A 53 -1.66 16.05 -18.08
N LEU A 54 -1.35 15.14 -19.00
CA LEU A 54 -1.98 15.11 -20.33
C LEU A 54 -3.47 14.79 -20.25
N LEU A 55 -3.87 13.87 -19.37
CA LEU A 55 -5.29 13.55 -19.12
C LEU A 55 -6.05 14.75 -18.53
N VAL A 56 -5.44 15.49 -17.60
CA VAL A 56 -5.98 16.74 -17.04
C VAL A 56 -6.18 17.80 -18.13
N ARG A 57 -5.18 17.98 -19.01
CA ARG A 57 -5.28 18.91 -20.15
C ARG A 57 -6.38 18.50 -21.13
N ALA A 58 -6.50 17.21 -21.42
CA ALA A 58 -7.54 16.70 -22.31
C ALA A 58 -8.93 16.83 -21.69
N MET A 59 -9.07 16.62 -20.38
CA MET A 59 -10.29 16.89 -19.62
C MET A 59 -10.69 18.36 -19.67
N ALA A 60 -9.75 19.28 -19.40
CA ALA A 60 -10.00 20.73 -19.45
C ALA A 60 -10.42 21.20 -20.85
N ALA A 61 -9.96 20.53 -21.90
CA ALA A 61 -10.37 20.78 -23.29
C ALA A 61 -11.67 20.06 -23.69
N GLY A 62 -12.38 19.38 -22.78
CA GLY A 62 -13.62 18.66 -23.06
C GLY A 62 -13.45 17.38 -23.88
N ARG A 63 -12.22 16.83 -23.98
CA ARG A 63 -11.89 15.66 -24.82
C ARG A 63 -11.90 14.33 -24.08
N VAL A 64 -12.20 14.34 -22.77
CA VAL A 64 -12.18 13.14 -21.92
C VAL A 64 -13.54 13.00 -21.25
N SER A 65 -14.12 11.80 -21.39
CA SER A 65 -15.35 11.44 -20.69
C SER A 65 -15.07 10.89 -19.30
N THR A 66 -16.09 10.89 -18.42
CA THR A 66 -16.01 10.28 -17.07
C THR A 66 -15.53 8.83 -17.17
N ARG A 67 -16.06 8.08 -18.15
CA ARG A 67 -15.70 6.67 -18.38
C ARG A 67 -14.22 6.51 -18.73
N ALA A 68 -13.68 7.36 -19.60
CA ALA A 68 -12.27 7.32 -19.98
C ALA A 68 -11.35 7.62 -18.79
N GLY A 69 -11.69 8.62 -17.97
CA GLY A 69 -10.93 8.92 -16.74
C GLY A 69 -10.95 7.76 -15.73
N LEU A 70 -12.11 7.14 -15.51
CA LEU A 70 -12.22 5.97 -14.62
C LEU A 70 -11.50 4.74 -15.18
N ALA A 71 -11.51 4.54 -16.50
CA ALA A 71 -10.75 3.47 -17.14
C ALA A 71 -9.24 3.67 -16.97
N ALA A 72 -8.75 4.91 -17.10
CA ALA A 72 -7.36 5.24 -16.82
C ALA A 72 -7.01 4.97 -15.35
N ALA A 73 -7.86 5.42 -14.41
CA ALA A 73 -7.68 5.15 -12.98
C ALA A 73 -7.58 3.65 -12.68
N ALA A 74 -8.49 2.84 -13.24
CA ALA A 74 -8.48 1.39 -13.07
C ALA A 74 -7.22 0.74 -13.67
N ALA A 75 -6.85 1.12 -14.90
CA ALA A 75 -5.67 0.59 -15.58
C ALA A 75 -4.38 0.95 -14.83
N TRP A 76 -4.26 2.17 -14.31
CA TRP A 76 -3.09 2.62 -13.57
C TRP A 76 -3.02 2.03 -12.17
N SER A 77 -4.16 1.74 -11.54
CA SER A 77 -4.22 1.13 -10.20
C SER A 77 -3.93 -0.37 -10.21
N LEU A 78 -4.29 -1.08 -11.29
CA LEU A 78 -4.15 -2.53 -11.40
C LEU A 78 -2.75 -3.08 -11.04
N PRO A 79 -1.62 -2.56 -11.58
CA PRO A 79 -0.30 -3.08 -11.24
C PRO A 79 0.03 -2.90 -9.75
N PHE A 80 -0.43 -1.82 -9.12
CA PHE A 80 -0.23 -1.58 -7.69
C PHE A 80 -1.14 -2.46 -6.82
N ALA A 81 -2.35 -2.77 -7.29
CA ALA A 81 -3.31 -3.61 -6.58
C ALA A 81 -2.80 -5.05 -6.46
N VAL A 82 -2.19 -5.57 -7.53
CA VAL A 82 -1.74 -6.96 -7.62
C VAL A 82 -0.27 -7.13 -7.23
N GLY A 83 0.56 -6.13 -7.49
CA GLY A 83 2.00 -6.18 -7.23
C GLY A 83 2.38 -6.12 -5.74
N PRO A 84 3.64 -6.39 -5.39
CA PRO A 84 4.10 -6.24 -4.01
C PRO A 84 4.08 -4.78 -3.56
N PRO A 85 4.10 -4.49 -2.24
CA PRO A 85 4.45 -3.14 -1.78
C PRO A 85 5.82 -2.75 -2.35
N LEU A 86 5.87 -1.72 -3.20
CA LEU A 86 7.08 -1.32 -3.94
C LEU A 86 7.84 -0.16 -3.27
N PHE A 87 7.11 0.86 -2.80
CA PHE A 87 7.70 2.13 -2.37
C PHE A 87 7.98 2.21 -0.87
N SER A 88 7.26 1.45 -0.04
CA SER A 88 7.48 1.41 1.41
C SER A 88 7.21 0.00 1.97
N ARG A 89 7.82 -0.28 3.12
CA ARG A 89 7.57 -1.47 3.95
C ARG A 89 6.64 -1.21 5.14
N ASP A 90 6.17 0.03 5.31
CA ASP A 90 5.36 0.43 6.48
C ASP A 90 4.07 -0.40 6.61
N VAL A 91 3.53 -0.89 5.50
CA VAL A 91 2.35 -1.78 5.50
C VAL A 91 2.57 -3.06 6.33
N TYR A 92 3.81 -3.55 6.43
CA TYR A 92 4.10 -4.70 7.28
C TYR A 92 4.05 -4.35 8.76
N ALA A 93 4.27 -3.08 9.13
CA ALA A 93 4.05 -2.62 10.50
C ALA A 93 2.56 -2.71 10.85
N TYR A 94 1.65 -2.31 9.95
CA TYR A 94 0.19 -2.46 10.14
C TYR A 94 -0.22 -3.93 10.24
N ALA A 95 0.39 -4.79 9.43
CA ALA A 95 0.15 -6.23 9.53
C ALA A 95 0.60 -6.80 10.90
N ALA A 96 1.75 -6.36 11.42
CA ALA A 96 2.25 -6.78 12.72
C ALA A 96 1.45 -6.17 13.90
N GLN A 97 0.95 -4.93 13.77
CA GLN A 97 0.01 -4.32 14.72
C GLN A 97 -1.30 -5.10 14.78
N GLY A 98 -1.81 -5.54 13.63
CA GLY A 98 -2.95 -6.45 13.55
C GLY A 98 -2.71 -7.77 14.29
N GLU A 99 -1.52 -8.36 14.16
CA GLU A 99 -1.16 -9.59 14.87
C GLU A 99 -1.06 -9.37 16.39
N LEU A 100 -0.49 -8.24 16.85
CA LEU A 100 -0.52 -7.86 18.27
C LEU A 100 -1.96 -7.80 18.80
N ALA A 101 -2.83 -7.08 18.09
CA ALA A 101 -4.24 -6.94 18.45
C ALA A 101 -5.01 -8.26 18.40
N ARG A 102 -4.62 -9.18 17.50
CA ARG A 102 -5.16 -10.55 17.42
C ARG A 102 -4.79 -11.37 18.66
N LEU A 103 -3.59 -11.19 19.20
CA LEU A 103 -3.13 -11.80 20.45
C LEU A 103 -3.68 -11.10 21.71
N GLY A 104 -4.49 -10.05 21.56
CA GLY A 104 -5.06 -9.29 22.68
C GLY A 104 -4.10 -8.26 23.28
N LEU A 105 -2.97 -8.00 22.62
CA LEU A 105 -2.04 -6.93 22.99
C LEU A 105 -2.45 -5.64 22.29
N ASP A 106 -2.42 -4.54 23.04
CA ASP A 106 -2.77 -3.23 22.52
C ASP A 106 -1.57 -2.59 21.79
N PRO A 107 -1.64 -2.33 20.47
CA PRO A 107 -0.57 -1.70 19.71
C PRO A 107 -0.26 -0.25 20.11
N ALA A 108 -1.14 0.40 20.87
CA ALA A 108 -0.87 1.73 21.44
C ALA A 108 0.07 1.69 22.65
N THR A 109 0.23 0.53 23.28
CA THR A 109 1.08 0.32 24.46
C THR A 109 2.22 -0.66 24.22
N HIS A 110 2.19 -1.42 23.12
CA HIS A 110 3.19 -2.42 22.77
C HIS A 110 3.73 -2.19 21.37
N GLY A 111 5.06 -2.24 21.23
CA GLY A 111 5.73 -2.31 19.93
C GLY A 111 5.63 -3.71 19.31
N VAL A 112 5.79 -3.80 17.99
CA VAL A 112 5.71 -5.07 17.26
C VAL A 112 6.78 -6.09 17.69
N ALA A 113 7.91 -5.63 18.25
CA ALA A 113 8.93 -6.50 18.85
C ALA A 113 8.38 -7.43 19.96
N THR A 114 7.31 -7.03 20.64
CA THR A 114 6.64 -7.86 21.66
C THR A 114 6.14 -9.18 21.09
N LEU A 115 5.88 -9.26 19.78
CA LEU A 115 5.50 -10.53 19.11
C LEU A 115 6.58 -11.62 19.21
N LEU A 116 7.85 -11.25 19.46
CA LEU A 116 8.93 -12.22 19.65
C LEU A 116 8.81 -13.00 20.97
N THR A 117 8.15 -12.42 21.98
CA THR A 117 8.01 -13.00 23.32
C THR A 117 6.57 -13.39 23.65
N ALA A 118 5.58 -12.87 22.92
CA ALA A 118 4.14 -13.08 23.16
C ALA A 118 3.62 -14.49 22.86
N GLY A 119 4.48 -15.46 22.53
CA GLY A 119 4.09 -16.86 22.36
C GLY A 119 3.15 -17.13 21.17
N ALA A 120 3.32 -16.40 20.07
CA ALA A 120 2.44 -16.51 18.91
C ALA A 120 2.42 -17.95 18.34
N PRO A 121 1.22 -18.54 18.10
CA PRO A 121 1.10 -19.91 17.62
C PRO A 121 1.92 -20.17 16.35
N GLY A 122 2.65 -21.29 16.31
CA GLY A 122 3.45 -21.69 15.14
C GLY A 122 4.65 -20.79 14.82
N GLY A 123 5.03 -19.86 15.72
CA GLY A 123 6.15 -18.94 15.51
C GLY A 123 5.84 -17.78 14.56
N SER A 124 4.56 -17.47 14.31
CA SER A 124 4.12 -16.37 13.42
C SER A 124 4.71 -15.03 13.83
N GLY A 125 4.87 -14.76 15.13
CA GLY A 125 5.40 -13.49 15.62
C GLY A 125 6.75 -13.10 15.01
N ARG A 126 7.64 -14.09 14.80
CA ARG A 126 8.95 -13.85 14.17
C ARG A 126 8.82 -13.48 12.69
N THR A 127 7.88 -14.08 11.95
CA THR A 127 7.69 -13.77 10.52
C THR A 127 7.09 -12.39 10.30
N PHE A 128 6.20 -11.94 11.20
CA PHE A 128 5.70 -10.56 11.22
C PHE A 128 6.82 -9.58 11.52
N VAL A 129 7.56 -9.76 12.61
CA VAL A 129 8.65 -8.84 13.01
C VAL A 129 9.72 -8.73 11.94
N SER A 130 10.14 -9.85 11.33
CA SER A 130 11.15 -9.83 10.25
C SER A 130 10.68 -9.13 8.97
N ALA A 131 9.37 -8.95 8.77
CA ALA A 131 8.85 -8.21 7.64
C ALA A 131 8.85 -6.68 7.88
N VAL A 132 8.86 -6.25 9.14
CA VAL A 132 8.85 -4.83 9.54
C VAL A 132 10.26 -4.26 9.50
N ASP A 133 10.39 -3.02 9.02
CA ASP A 133 11.65 -2.26 9.15
C ASP A 133 12.01 -2.08 10.64
N PRO A 134 13.25 -2.36 11.07
CA PRO A 134 13.64 -2.34 12.47
C PRO A 134 13.40 -1.00 13.18
N ARG A 135 13.35 0.12 12.43
CA ARG A 135 13.01 1.43 12.99
C ARG A 135 11.63 1.48 13.65
N TRP A 136 10.72 0.59 13.24
CA TRP A 136 9.35 0.55 13.73
C TRP A 136 9.12 -0.50 14.82
N TRP A 137 10.13 -1.30 15.18
CA TRP A 137 9.97 -2.44 16.09
C TRP A 137 9.46 -2.06 17.48
N HIS A 138 9.90 -0.92 18.00
CA HIS A 138 9.54 -0.43 19.33
C HIS A 138 8.57 0.76 19.28
N THR A 139 8.14 1.17 18.09
CA THR A 139 7.26 2.31 17.92
C THR A 139 5.82 1.89 18.20
N HIS A 140 5.18 2.60 19.12
CA HIS A 140 3.77 2.39 19.42
C HIS A 140 2.89 3.05 18.36
N THR A 141 1.73 2.46 18.16
CA THR A 141 0.79 2.85 17.12
C THR A 141 0.03 4.11 17.53
N PRO A 142 0.02 5.18 16.72
CA PRO A 142 -0.81 6.35 16.97
C PRO A 142 -2.26 6.20 16.45
N TYR A 143 -2.57 5.08 15.79
CA TYR A 143 -3.87 4.84 15.15
C TYR A 143 -4.95 4.47 16.16
N GLY A 144 -6.18 4.94 15.90
CA GLY A 144 -7.34 4.67 16.74
C GLY A 144 -7.90 3.25 16.58
N GLY A 145 -8.74 2.84 17.53
CA GLY A 145 -9.27 1.48 17.63
C GLY A 145 -9.99 0.96 16.37
N ALA A 146 -10.59 1.82 15.55
CA ALA A 146 -11.21 1.42 14.29
C ALA A 146 -10.19 0.90 13.26
N ALA A 147 -9.04 1.58 13.13
CA ALA A 147 -7.97 1.15 12.23
C ALA A 147 -7.35 -0.17 12.73
N VAL A 148 -7.05 -0.22 14.03
CA VAL A 148 -6.52 -1.43 14.69
C VAL A 148 -7.49 -2.62 14.56
N ALA A 149 -8.80 -2.38 14.60
CA ALA A 149 -9.79 -3.44 14.38
C ALA A 149 -9.73 -4.01 12.95
N VAL A 150 -9.55 -3.15 11.94
CA VAL A 150 -9.35 -3.59 10.55
C VAL A 150 -8.06 -4.41 10.43
N GLU A 151 -6.96 -3.92 11.00
CA GLU A 151 -5.67 -4.63 11.02
C GLU A 151 -5.77 -5.99 11.71
N LYS A 152 -6.46 -6.05 12.85
CA LYS A 152 -6.71 -7.30 13.60
C LYS A 152 -7.47 -8.32 12.76
N VAL A 153 -8.54 -7.88 12.10
CA VAL A 153 -9.34 -8.76 11.23
C VAL A 153 -8.49 -9.24 10.04
N ALA A 154 -7.71 -8.34 9.44
CA ALA A 154 -6.81 -8.68 8.35
C ALA A 154 -5.76 -9.71 8.77
N ALA A 155 -5.15 -9.55 9.95
CA ALA A 155 -4.19 -10.51 10.49
C ALA A 155 -4.83 -11.86 10.80
N ALA A 156 -6.08 -11.87 11.29
CA ALA A 156 -6.80 -13.09 11.61
C ALA A 156 -7.11 -13.97 10.40
N ILE A 157 -7.40 -13.37 9.23
CA ILE A 157 -7.73 -14.11 8.01
C ILE A 157 -6.58 -14.18 7.00
N GLY A 158 -5.52 -13.39 7.20
CA GLY A 158 -4.40 -13.26 6.27
C GLY A 158 -3.38 -14.42 6.33
N GLY A 159 -3.38 -15.23 7.39
CA GLY A 159 -2.50 -16.41 7.50
C GLY A 159 -0.99 -16.11 7.55
N GLY A 160 -0.60 -14.84 7.73
CA GLY A 160 0.78 -14.38 7.78
C GLY A 160 0.95 -12.96 7.25
N PRO A 161 2.17 -12.39 7.23
CA PRO A 161 2.36 -10.98 6.93
C PRO A 161 1.95 -10.61 5.50
N ALA A 162 2.31 -11.44 4.50
CA ALA A 162 1.97 -11.19 3.11
C ALA A 162 0.46 -11.26 2.86
N GLY A 163 -0.23 -12.27 3.39
CA GLY A 163 -1.68 -12.38 3.22
C GLY A 163 -2.45 -11.33 4.01
N THR A 164 -1.93 -10.90 5.16
CA THR A 164 -2.48 -9.75 5.91
C THR A 164 -2.44 -8.48 5.07
N VAL A 165 -1.30 -8.21 4.41
CA VAL A 165 -1.17 -7.08 3.47
C VAL A 165 -2.15 -7.20 2.30
N VAL A 166 -2.36 -8.40 1.75
CA VAL A 166 -3.36 -8.60 0.69
C VAL A 166 -4.76 -8.22 1.18
N VAL A 167 -5.14 -8.61 2.40
CA VAL A 167 -6.45 -8.27 2.96
C VAL A 167 -6.58 -6.77 3.22
N LEU A 168 -5.55 -6.14 3.80
CA LEU A 168 -5.50 -4.68 3.99
C LEU A 168 -5.64 -3.94 2.67
N ARG A 169 -4.99 -4.42 1.62
CA ARG A 169 -5.10 -3.85 0.28
C ARG A 169 -6.48 -3.99 -0.34
N VAL A 170 -7.15 -5.13 -0.14
CA VAL A 170 -8.55 -5.28 -0.56
C VAL A 170 -9.42 -4.22 0.14
N VAL A 171 -9.24 -4.01 1.44
CA VAL A 171 -9.96 -2.95 2.18
C VAL A 171 -9.63 -1.57 1.62
N ALA A 172 -8.36 -1.27 1.34
CA ALA A 172 -7.95 0.02 0.79
C ALA A 172 -8.50 0.28 -0.62
N VAL A 173 -8.53 -0.73 -1.49
CA VAL A 173 -9.15 -0.65 -2.83
C VAL A 173 -10.65 -0.43 -2.73
N LEU A 174 -11.34 -1.15 -1.83
CA LEU A 174 -12.77 -0.94 -1.59
C LEU A 174 -13.05 0.47 -1.05
N ALA A 175 -12.21 0.97 -0.14
CA ALA A 175 -12.30 2.33 0.38
C ALA A 175 -12.09 3.38 -0.74
N MET A 176 -11.14 3.15 -1.65
CA MET A 176 -10.92 4.00 -2.83
C MET A 176 -12.13 3.99 -3.76
N ILE A 177 -12.69 2.82 -4.08
CA ILE A 177 -13.90 2.69 -4.90
C ILE A 177 -15.07 3.44 -4.24
N ALA A 178 -15.26 3.27 -2.93
CA ALA A 178 -16.28 3.97 -2.17
C ALA A 178 -16.07 5.49 -2.20
N MET A 179 -14.85 5.96 -1.98
CA MET A 179 -14.50 7.39 -2.04
C MET A 179 -14.80 7.98 -3.43
N ILE A 180 -14.41 7.31 -4.51
CA ILE A 180 -14.71 7.75 -5.89
C ILE A 180 -16.22 7.76 -6.14
N GLY A 181 -16.93 6.70 -5.73
CA GLY A 181 -18.39 6.61 -5.88
C GLY A 181 -19.12 7.72 -5.14
N LEU A 182 -18.73 8.00 -3.89
CA LEU A 182 -19.27 9.10 -3.10
C LEU A 182 -18.93 10.46 -3.74
N SER A 183 -17.71 10.63 -4.24
CA SER A 183 -17.31 11.86 -4.93
C SER A 183 -18.13 12.10 -6.20
N LEU A 184 -18.43 11.05 -6.98
CA LEU A 184 -19.31 11.12 -8.14
C LEU A 184 -20.77 11.43 -7.77
N ARG A 185 -21.24 10.94 -6.62
CA ARG A 185 -22.57 11.27 -6.09
C ARG A 185 -22.64 12.74 -5.69
N LEU A 186 -21.62 13.25 -4.99
CA LEU A 186 -21.51 14.66 -4.58
C LEU A 186 -21.37 15.59 -5.80
N ALA A 187 -20.68 15.15 -6.85
CA ALA A 187 -20.56 15.88 -8.11
C ALA A 187 -21.90 16.06 -8.86
N GLY A 188 -22.91 15.24 -8.55
CA GLY A 188 -24.23 15.30 -9.18
C GLY A 188 -24.21 14.89 -10.66
N PRO A 189 -25.22 15.31 -11.45
CA PRO A 189 -25.34 14.94 -12.87
C PRO A 189 -24.47 15.76 -13.81
N GLU A 190 -23.86 16.86 -13.34
CA GLU A 190 -23.10 17.79 -14.19
C GLU A 190 -21.86 17.11 -14.80
N PRO A 191 -21.74 16.99 -16.14
CA PRO A 191 -20.66 16.23 -16.77
C PRO A 191 -19.27 16.76 -16.42
N ALA A 192 -19.09 18.09 -16.39
CA ALA A 192 -17.81 18.71 -16.08
C ALA A 192 -17.29 18.33 -14.68
N ARG A 193 -18.17 18.33 -13.66
CA ARG A 193 -17.82 17.90 -12.30
C ARG A 193 -17.48 16.42 -12.23
N ARG A 194 -18.21 15.57 -12.96
CA ARG A 194 -17.94 14.13 -13.01
C ARG A 194 -16.63 13.81 -13.73
N HIS A 195 -16.30 14.55 -14.78
CA HIS A 195 -14.99 14.49 -15.46
C HIS A 195 -13.86 14.86 -14.49
N ALA A 196 -14.04 15.94 -13.72
CA ALA A 196 -13.10 16.36 -12.70
C ALA A 196 -12.87 15.27 -11.64
N VAL A 197 -13.93 14.63 -11.12
CA VAL A 197 -13.78 13.50 -10.18
C VAL A 197 -13.02 12.34 -10.81
N ALA A 198 -13.36 11.94 -12.03
CA ALA A 198 -12.70 10.82 -12.70
C ALA A 198 -11.19 11.07 -12.93
N VAL A 199 -10.77 12.30 -13.20
CA VAL A 199 -9.38 12.61 -13.55
C VAL A 199 -8.58 13.13 -12.35
N LEU A 200 -9.11 14.05 -11.56
CA LEU A 200 -8.40 14.71 -10.47
C LEU A 200 -8.47 13.94 -9.14
N VAL A 201 -9.47 13.07 -8.97
CA VAL A 201 -9.61 12.21 -7.80
C VAL A 201 -9.20 10.78 -8.16
N ALA A 202 -9.93 10.12 -9.07
CA ALA A 202 -9.72 8.69 -9.33
C ALA A 202 -8.39 8.40 -10.02
N ALA A 203 -8.05 9.14 -11.09
CA ALA A 203 -6.82 8.91 -11.85
C ALA A 203 -5.59 9.66 -11.31
N ASN A 204 -5.70 10.30 -10.13
CA ASN A 204 -4.61 11.06 -9.55
C ASN A 204 -3.46 10.12 -9.14
N PRO A 205 -2.22 10.34 -9.61
CA PRO A 205 -1.07 9.50 -9.28
C PRO A 205 -0.85 9.33 -7.78
N VAL A 206 -1.14 10.37 -6.96
CA VAL A 206 -1.02 10.29 -5.50
C VAL A 206 -2.03 9.28 -4.94
N VAL A 207 -3.28 9.33 -5.39
CA VAL A 207 -4.34 8.41 -4.96
C VAL A 207 -3.98 6.98 -5.38
N VAL A 208 -3.60 6.80 -6.65
CA VAL A 208 -3.21 5.50 -7.20
C VAL A 208 -2.02 4.89 -6.45
N ILE A 209 -0.97 5.66 -6.22
CA ILE A 209 0.27 5.14 -5.60
C ILE A 209 0.08 4.92 -4.08
N HIS A 210 -0.54 5.85 -3.38
CA HIS A 210 -0.60 5.78 -1.92
C HIS A 210 -1.74 4.91 -1.39
N LEU A 211 -2.95 4.98 -1.98
CA LEU A 211 -4.06 4.17 -1.48
C LEU A 211 -4.01 2.72 -1.94
N VAL A 212 -3.40 2.45 -3.09
CA VAL A 212 -3.33 1.09 -3.64
C VAL A 212 -1.93 0.50 -3.50
N GLY A 213 -0.89 1.27 -3.86
CA GLY A 213 0.49 0.77 -3.90
C GLY A 213 1.23 0.75 -2.56
N SER A 214 0.75 1.50 -1.56
CA SER A 214 1.35 1.56 -0.21
C SER A 214 0.52 0.86 0.87
N ALA A 215 -0.62 0.28 0.48
CA ALA A 215 -1.56 -0.45 1.34
C ALA A 215 -1.36 -1.97 1.28
#